data_AF-A0A2L1ISY4-F1
#
_entry.id   AF-A0A2L1ISY4-F1
#
_cell.length_a   1.000
_cell.length_b   1.000
_cell.length_c   1.000
_cell.angle_alpha   90.00
_cell.angle_beta   90.00
_cell.angle_gamma   90.00
#
_symmetry.space_group_name_H-M   'P 1'
#
loop_
_entity.id
_entity.type
_entity.pdbx_description
1 polymer ?
#
loop_
_entity_poly.entity_id
_entity_poly.type
_entity_poly.pdbx_seq_one_letter_code
_entity_poly.pdbx_strand_id
1 'polypeptide(L)'
;AKIAVSIFYPNTLNGLVKKLNNIIEYNKNIFVIVLHVDKNHLTPDIKKEILAFYHKHQVNILLNNDISYYTSNRLIKTEAHLSNINKLSQLNLNCEYIIFDNHDSLFVKNDSYAYMKKYDVGMNFSALTHDWIEKINAHPPFKKLIKTYFNDNDLKSMNVKGASQGMFMTYALAHELLTIIKEVITSCQSIDSVPEYNTEDIWFQFALLILEKKTDHVFNKTSTLTYMPWERKLQWTNEQIESAKRGENIPVNKFIINSITL
;
A
#
# COMPACT_ATOMS: atom_id res chain seq x y z
N ALA A 1 -15.10 -2.68 14.34
CA ALA A 1 -14.96 -2.33 12.92
C ALA A 1 -14.38 -3.49 12.15
N LYS A 2 -14.52 -3.54 10.82
CA LYS A 2 -13.96 -4.62 9.97
C LYS A 2 -12.93 -4.06 8.98
N ILE A 3 -11.65 -4.30 9.27
CA ILE A 3 -10.53 -3.80 8.46
C ILE A 3 -9.83 -4.95 7.76
N ALA A 4 -9.58 -4.78 6.46
CA ALA A 4 -8.74 -5.66 5.67
C ALA A 4 -7.33 -5.07 5.50
N VAL A 5 -6.33 -5.91 5.31
CA VAL A 5 -4.97 -5.48 4.91
C VAL A 5 -4.54 -6.20 3.65
N SER A 6 -3.95 -5.46 2.71
CA SER A 6 -3.31 -5.96 1.49
C SER A 6 -1.81 -5.80 1.63
N ILE A 7 -1.08 -6.92 1.73
CA ILE A 7 0.38 -6.92 1.89
C ILE A 7 1.03 -7.42 0.61
N PHE A 8 2.02 -6.68 0.11
CA PHE A 8 2.98 -7.18 -0.88
C PHE A 8 4.28 -7.65 -0.22
N TYR A 9 4.63 -8.93 -0.40
CA TYR A 9 5.85 -9.53 0.16
C TYR A 9 6.76 -10.07 -0.96
N PRO A 10 7.86 -9.36 -1.31
CA PRO A 10 8.79 -9.83 -2.33
C PRO A 10 9.82 -10.81 -1.75
N ASN A 11 10.21 -11.80 -2.58
CA ASN A 11 11.46 -12.57 -2.51
C ASN A 11 11.70 -13.54 -1.34
N THR A 12 11.31 -13.23 -0.10
CA THR A 12 11.51 -14.13 1.06
C THR A 12 10.44 -13.85 2.09
N LEU A 13 10.14 -14.79 2.99
CA LEU A 13 9.15 -14.59 4.06
C LEU A 13 9.79 -14.42 5.45
N ASN A 14 11.09 -14.09 5.48
CA ASN A 14 11.78 -13.78 6.72
C ASN A 14 11.09 -12.62 7.43
N GLY A 15 10.77 -12.81 8.70
CA GLY A 15 10.07 -11.79 9.51
C GLY A 15 8.56 -11.71 9.29
N LEU A 16 7.94 -12.61 8.51
CA LEU A 16 6.50 -12.58 8.24
C LEU A 16 5.66 -12.52 9.52
N VAL A 17 5.91 -13.43 10.47
CA VAL A 17 5.16 -13.44 11.75
C VAL A 17 5.36 -12.14 12.54
N LYS A 18 6.56 -11.54 12.50
CA LYS A 18 6.82 -10.24 13.14
C LYS A 18 5.99 -9.13 12.47
N LYS A 19 5.95 -9.12 11.14
CA LYS A 19 5.12 -8.19 10.35
C LYS A 19 3.64 -8.33 10.69
N LEU A 20 3.12 -9.56 10.73
CA LEU A 20 1.72 -9.83 11.05
C LEU A 20 1.38 -9.40 12.48
N ASN A 21 2.25 -9.69 13.44
CA ASN A 21 2.10 -9.24 14.83
C ASN A 21 2.09 -7.71 14.95
N ASN A 22 2.99 -7.02 14.23
CA ASN A 22 3.00 -5.55 14.19
C ASN A 22 1.66 -5.01 13.68
N ILE A 23 1.13 -5.54 12.59
CA ILE A 23 -0.14 -5.09 12.02
C ILE A 23 -1.28 -5.17 13.05
N ILE A 24 -1.42 -6.30 13.76
CA ILE A 24 -2.52 -6.50 14.71
C ILE A 24 -2.32 -5.79 16.05
N GLU A 25 -1.07 -5.51 16.45
CA GLU A 25 -0.75 -4.74 17.65
C GLU A 25 -1.32 -3.31 17.54
N TYR A 26 -1.10 -2.67 16.39
CA TYR A 26 -1.53 -1.30 16.13
C TYR A 26 -2.98 -1.18 15.63
N ASN A 27 -3.60 -2.30 15.23
CA ASN A 27 -5.00 -2.32 14.83
C ASN A 27 -5.70 -3.64 15.13
N LYS A 28 -6.41 -3.68 16.28
CA LYS A 28 -7.19 -4.84 16.72
C LYS A 28 -8.47 -5.11 15.91
N ASN A 29 -8.87 -4.19 15.02
CA ASN A 29 -10.06 -4.36 14.16
C ASN A 29 -9.76 -5.10 12.85
N ILE A 30 -8.51 -5.52 12.65
CA ILE A 30 -8.12 -6.32 11.49
C ILE A 30 -8.64 -7.73 11.67
N PHE A 31 -9.38 -8.22 10.68
CA PHE A 31 -9.96 -9.57 10.70
C PHE A 31 -9.50 -10.42 9.52
N VAL A 32 -8.98 -9.78 8.46
CA VAL A 32 -8.46 -10.44 7.28
C VAL A 32 -7.23 -9.70 6.74
N ILE A 33 -6.22 -10.47 6.34
CA ILE A 33 -5.02 -9.99 5.68
C ILE A 33 -4.85 -10.81 4.40
N VAL A 34 -4.71 -10.14 3.26
CA VAL A 34 -4.35 -10.79 2.00
C VAL A 34 -2.88 -10.56 1.73
N LEU A 35 -2.14 -11.66 1.66
CA LEU A 35 -0.70 -11.68 1.48
C LEU A 35 -0.38 -12.08 0.05
N HIS A 36 0.07 -11.11 -0.75
CA HIS A 36 0.67 -11.40 -2.04
C HIS A 36 2.10 -11.89 -1.85
N VAL A 37 2.41 -13.06 -2.38
CA VAL A 37 3.68 -13.75 -2.20
C VAL A 37 3.99 -14.64 -3.39
N ASP A 38 5.28 -14.78 -3.74
CA ASP A 38 5.70 -15.76 -4.74
C ASP A 38 5.40 -17.18 -4.22
N LYS A 39 4.72 -17.98 -5.04
CA LYS A 39 4.44 -19.38 -4.77
C LYS A 39 5.70 -20.19 -4.41
N ASN A 40 6.86 -19.81 -4.95
CA ASN A 40 8.13 -20.48 -4.69
C ASN A 40 8.63 -20.30 -3.24
N HIS A 41 8.10 -19.32 -2.50
CA HIS A 41 8.45 -19.07 -1.11
C HIS A 41 7.42 -19.60 -0.11
N LEU A 42 6.34 -20.25 -0.58
CA LEU A 42 5.30 -20.84 0.27
C LEU A 42 5.68 -22.25 0.75
N THR A 43 6.66 -22.34 1.66
CA THR A 43 7.11 -23.60 2.25
C THR A 43 6.10 -24.17 3.28
N PRO A 44 6.19 -25.46 3.65
CA PRO A 44 5.38 -26.03 4.73
C PRO A 44 5.54 -25.30 6.07
N ASP A 45 6.74 -24.84 6.41
CA ASP A 45 7.00 -24.12 7.66
C ASP A 45 6.26 -22.78 7.70
N ILE A 46 6.29 -22.03 6.61
CA ILE A 46 5.53 -20.78 6.47
C ILE A 46 4.02 -21.03 6.62
N LYS A 47 3.50 -22.10 6.02
CA LYS A 47 2.07 -22.45 6.17
C LYS A 47 1.74 -22.78 7.63
N LYS A 48 2.64 -23.47 8.35
CA LYS A 48 2.50 -23.76 9.78
C LYS A 48 2.54 -22.48 10.62
N GLU A 49 3.43 -21.54 10.30
CA GLU A 49 3.49 -20.23 10.96
C GLU A 49 2.21 -19.41 10.78
N ILE A 50 1.67 -19.37 9.55
CA ILE A 50 0.40 -18.71 9.25
C ILE A 50 -0.76 -19.35 10.02
N LEU A 51 -0.81 -20.68 10.08
CA LEU A 51 -1.83 -21.40 10.83
C LEU A 51 -1.73 -21.12 12.35
N ALA A 52 -0.51 -21.12 12.89
CA ALA A 52 -0.28 -20.77 14.29
C ALA A 52 -0.69 -19.32 14.59
N PHE A 53 -0.40 -18.38 13.68
CA PHE A 53 -0.85 -16.99 13.79
C PHE A 53 -2.38 -16.89 13.81
N TYR A 54 -3.07 -17.59 12.91
CA TYR A 54 -4.54 -17.66 12.90
C TYR A 54 -5.09 -18.19 14.23
N HIS A 55 -4.59 -19.32 14.74
CA HIS A 55 -5.08 -19.87 16.01
C HIS A 55 -4.89 -18.92 17.19
N LYS A 56 -3.78 -18.18 17.21
CA LYS A 56 -3.45 -17.23 18.29
C LYS A 56 -4.28 -15.95 18.23
N HIS A 57 -4.52 -15.41 17.03
CA HIS A 57 -5.05 -14.06 16.85
C HIS A 57 -6.44 -13.99 16.22
N GLN A 58 -6.95 -15.11 15.69
CA GLN A 58 -8.24 -15.20 15.00
C GLN A 58 -8.36 -14.25 13.80
N VAL A 59 -7.22 -13.97 13.14
CA VAL A 59 -7.12 -13.16 11.92
C VAL A 59 -6.85 -14.06 10.73
N ASN A 60 -7.72 -14.01 9.73
CA ASN A 60 -7.60 -14.83 8.53
C ASN A 60 -6.49 -14.31 7.62
N ILE A 61 -5.59 -15.20 7.18
CA ILE A 61 -4.57 -14.88 6.18
C ILE A 61 -4.96 -15.54 4.85
N LEU A 62 -5.24 -14.73 3.85
CA LEU A 62 -5.52 -15.18 2.49
C LEU A 62 -4.24 -15.10 1.67
N LEU A 63 -3.73 -16.25 1.24
CA LEU A 63 -2.57 -16.31 0.37
C LEU A 63 -2.96 -15.95 -1.06
N ASN A 64 -2.17 -15.08 -1.69
CA ASN A 64 -2.35 -14.69 -3.09
C ASN A 64 -1.02 -14.77 -3.84
N ASN A 65 -1.04 -15.36 -5.02
CA ASN A 65 0.14 -15.58 -5.86
C ASN A 65 -0.21 -15.45 -7.35
N ASP A 66 -1.30 -14.75 -7.66
CA ASP A 66 -1.82 -14.62 -9.02
C ASP A 66 -0.95 -13.72 -9.89
N ILE A 67 -0.17 -12.80 -9.30
CA ILE A 67 0.79 -11.97 -10.03
C ILE A 67 2.17 -12.61 -10.01
N SER A 68 2.69 -12.84 -11.21
CA SER A 68 4.00 -13.44 -11.43
C SER A 68 5.11 -12.41 -11.22
N TYR A 69 6.20 -12.80 -10.53
CA TYR A 69 7.36 -11.93 -10.31
C TYR A 69 8.24 -11.71 -11.56
N TYR A 70 7.88 -12.32 -12.69
CA TYR A 70 8.54 -12.12 -13.98
C TYR A 70 7.99 -10.91 -14.77
N THR A 71 6.93 -10.25 -14.30
CA THR A 71 6.48 -8.94 -14.82
C THR A 71 7.45 -7.83 -14.39
N SER A 72 7.52 -6.72 -15.13
CA SER A 72 8.32 -5.55 -14.76
C SER A 72 8.16 -5.19 -13.27
N ASN A 73 9.27 -5.17 -12.52
CA ASN A 73 9.31 -4.85 -11.08
C ASN A 73 8.64 -3.51 -10.72
N ARG A 74 8.39 -2.63 -11.69
CA ARG A 74 7.76 -1.32 -11.52
C ARG A 74 6.22 -1.38 -11.43
N LEU A 75 5.60 -2.42 -11.99
CA LEU A 75 4.14 -2.63 -12.00
C LEU A 75 3.66 -3.61 -10.94
N ILE A 76 4.53 -4.56 -10.57
CA ILE A 76 4.17 -5.73 -9.78
C ILE A 76 3.47 -5.39 -8.47
N LYS A 77 3.88 -4.35 -7.74
CA LYS A 77 3.27 -4.01 -6.45
C LYS A 77 1.84 -3.51 -6.61
N THR A 78 1.60 -2.67 -7.61
CA THR A 78 0.27 -2.17 -7.92
C THR A 78 -0.64 -3.31 -8.36
N GLU A 79 -0.18 -4.15 -9.29
CA GLU A 79 -0.92 -5.33 -9.73
C GLU A 79 -1.19 -6.32 -8.59
N ALA A 80 -0.23 -6.53 -7.68
CA ALA A 80 -0.40 -7.37 -6.51
C ALA A 80 -1.48 -6.84 -5.56
N HIS A 81 -1.51 -5.52 -5.31
CA HIS A 81 -2.56 -4.91 -4.49
C HIS A 81 -3.93 -5.00 -5.16
N LEU A 82 -4.02 -4.79 -6.49
CA LEU A 82 -5.25 -5.00 -7.26
C LEU A 82 -5.74 -6.45 -7.14
N SER A 83 -4.83 -7.41 -7.33
CA SER A 83 -5.14 -8.84 -7.21
C SER A 83 -5.63 -9.20 -5.81
N ASN A 84 -4.97 -8.69 -4.76
CA ASN A 84 -5.41 -8.89 -3.37
C ASN A 84 -6.83 -8.37 -3.13
N ILE A 85 -7.18 -7.21 -3.70
CA ILE A 85 -8.51 -6.63 -3.51
C ILE A 85 -9.57 -7.38 -4.29
N ASN A 86 -9.27 -7.84 -5.50
CA ASN A 86 -10.15 -8.74 -6.25
C ASN A 86 -10.41 -10.05 -5.48
N LYS A 87 -9.40 -10.57 -4.78
CA LYS A 87 -9.55 -11.75 -3.93
C LYS A 87 -10.43 -11.47 -2.72
N LEU A 88 -10.31 -10.29 -2.10
CA LEU A 88 -11.21 -9.85 -1.02
C LEU A 88 -12.65 -9.68 -1.50
N SER A 89 -12.87 -9.09 -2.68
CA SER A 89 -14.21 -8.80 -3.18
C SER A 89 -14.99 -10.07 -3.48
N GLN A 90 -14.33 -11.13 -3.94
CA GLN A 90 -14.94 -12.44 -4.18
C GLN A 90 -15.51 -13.08 -2.90
N LEU A 91 -15.02 -12.68 -1.72
CA LEU A 91 -15.49 -13.20 -0.43
C LEU A 91 -16.71 -12.46 0.10
N ASN A 92 -17.19 -11.40 -0.58
CA ASN A 92 -18.34 -10.59 -0.16
C ASN A 92 -18.27 -10.16 1.31
N LEU A 93 -17.08 -9.80 1.78
CA LEU A 93 -16.86 -9.37 3.15
C LEU A 93 -17.28 -7.90 3.30
N ASN A 94 -18.02 -7.61 4.37
CA ASN A 94 -18.35 -6.23 4.74
C ASN A 94 -17.16 -5.54 5.42
N CYS A 95 -16.19 -5.09 4.62
CA CYS A 95 -15.04 -4.32 5.07
C CYS A 95 -15.37 -2.82 5.09
N GLU A 96 -15.05 -2.13 6.17
CA GLU A 96 -15.17 -0.67 6.25
C GLU A 96 -13.97 0.02 5.60
N TYR A 97 -12.77 -0.47 5.92
CA TYR A 97 -11.51 0.08 5.44
C TYR A 97 -10.59 -1.02 4.93
N ILE A 98 -9.67 -0.63 4.06
CA ILE A 98 -8.52 -1.43 3.68
C ILE A 98 -7.23 -0.64 3.90
N ILE A 99 -6.22 -1.35 4.38
CA ILE A 99 -4.85 -0.85 4.50
C ILE A 99 -3.99 -1.54 3.45
N PHE A 100 -3.17 -0.78 2.74
CA PHE A 100 -2.18 -1.27 1.80
C PHE A 100 -0.82 -1.20 2.47
N ASP A 101 -0.02 -2.23 2.24
CA ASP A 101 1.28 -2.27 2.89
C ASP A 101 2.32 -3.18 2.21
N ASN A 102 3.57 -3.02 2.62
CA ASN A 102 4.68 -3.83 2.16
C ASN A 102 5.32 -4.64 3.31
N HIS A 103 6.13 -5.63 2.95
CA HIS A 103 6.87 -6.47 3.90
C HIS A 103 7.76 -5.72 4.90
N ASP A 104 8.24 -4.54 4.55
CA ASP A 104 9.34 -3.84 5.22
C ASP A 104 8.91 -2.66 6.10
N SER A 105 7.63 -2.28 6.09
CA SER A 105 7.10 -1.12 6.81
C SER A 105 6.68 -1.43 8.26
N LEU A 106 6.86 -0.48 9.17
CA LEU A 106 6.46 -0.58 10.58
C LEU A 106 5.26 0.33 10.88
N PHE A 107 4.21 -0.23 11.47
CA PHE A 107 3.13 0.57 12.07
C PHE A 107 3.56 1.11 13.42
N VAL A 108 3.06 2.31 13.71
CA VAL A 108 3.52 3.17 14.82
C VAL A 108 2.37 3.94 15.47
N LYS A 109 1.18 3.98 14.84
CA LYS A 109 0.00 4.65 15.40
C LYS A 109 -0.89 3.65 16.14
N ASN A 110 -0.87 3.71 17.47
CA ASN A 110 -1.76 2.90 18.31
C ASN A 110 -3.23 3.27 18.07
N ASP A 111 -4.13 2.28 18.20
CA ASP A 111 -5.55 2.41 17.89
C ASP A 111 -5.81 3.10 16.55
N SER A 112 -5.08 2.65 15.52
CA SER A 112 -5.10 3.28 14.20
C SER A 112 -6.50 3.39 13.59
N TYR A 113 -7.45 2.54 13.97
CA TYR A 113 -8.85 2.66 13.53
C TYR A 113 -9.51 3.97 13.99
N ALA A 114 -9.34 4.37 15.26
CA ALA A 114 -9.95 5.60 15.77
C ALA A 114 -9.42 6.85 15.05
N TYR A 115 -8.19 6.78 14.53
CA TYR A 115 -7.63 7.77 13.63
C TYR A 115 -8.20 7.66 12.22
N MET A 116 -8.20 6.47 11.62
CA MET A 116 -8.67 6.22 10.25
C MET A 116 -10.11 6.67 10.02
N LYS A 117 -11.02 6.38 10.96
CA LYS A 117 -12.47 6.67 10.83
C LYS A 117 -12.82 8.16 10.68
N LYS A 118 -11.84 9.05 10.86
CA LYS A 118 -12.00 10.50 10.66
C LYS A 118 -11.78 10.92 9.21
N TYR A 119 -11.28 10.02 8.36
CA TYR A 119 -10.82 10.31 7.01
C TYR A 119 -11.34 9.25 6.02
N ASP A 120 -11.45 9.63 4.76
CA ASP A 120 -11.78 8.72 3.68
C ASP A 120 -10.54 7.97 3.22
N VAL A 121 -9.38 8.62 3.30
CA VAL A 121 -8.10 8.13 2.77
C VAL A 121 -6.90 8.71 3.53
N GLY A 122 -5.89 7.87 3.75
CA GLY A 122 -4.59 8.26 4.28
C GLY A 122 -3.47 7.85 3.34
N MET A 123 -2.79 8.83 2.76
CA MET A 123 -1.74 8.67 1.76
C MET A 123 -0.68 9.76 1.93
N ASN A 124 0.55 9.49 1.51
CA ASN A 124 1.55 10.54 1.44
C ASN A 124 1.42 11.28 0.11
N PHE A 125 1.38 12.61 0.18
CA PHE A 125 1.30 13.50 -0.97
C PHE A 125 2.54 14.39 -0.96
N SER A 126 3.45 14.13 -1.89
CA SER A 126 4.66 14.94 -2.10
C SER A 126 4.78 15.38 -3.55
N ALA A 127 5.52 16.46 -3.78
CA ALA A 127 5.79 16.98 -5.11
C ALA A 127 6.61 15.99 -5.94
N LEU A 128 6.33 15.95 -7.25
CA LEU A 128 7.16 15.22 -8.20
C LEU A 128 8.46 16.00 -8.46
N THR A 129 9.57 15.28 -8.58
CA THR A 129 10.81 15.89 -9.11
C THR A 129 10.75 15.94 -10.62
N HIS A 130 11.64 16.71 -11.25
CA HIS A 130 11.70 16.84 -12.70
C HIS A 130 11.84 15.48 -13.41
N ASP A 131 12.75 14.62 -12.94
CA ASP A 131 12.96 13.25 -13.47
C ASP A 131 11.67 12.40 -13.46
N TRP A 132 10.86 12.49 -12.40
CA TRP A 132 9.59 11.77 -12.34
C TRP A 132 8.59 12.33 -13.35
N ILE A 133 8.51 13.65 -13.49
CA ILE A 133 7.62 14.31 -14.45
C ILE A 133 7.98 13.90 -15.88
N GLU A 134 9.27 13.83 -16.22
CA GLU A 134 9.74 13.39 -17.53
C GLU A 134 9.33 11.93 -17.81
N LYS A 135 9.59 11.02 -16.87
CA LYS A 135 9.21 9.60 -16.99
C LYS A 135 7.70 9.40 -17.13
N ILE A 136 6.90 10.15 -16.38
CA ILE A 136 5.43 10.14 -16.50
C ILE A 136 4.99 10.66 -17.87
N ASN A 137 5.59 11.76 -18.34
CA ASN A 137 5.27 12.35 -19.64
C ASN A 137 5.74 11.51 -20.84
N ALA A 138 6.72 10.63 -20.62
CA ALA A 138 7.20 9.65 -21.58
C ALA A 138 6.35 8.37 -21.61
N HIS A 139 5.44 8.17 -20.64
CA HIS A 139 4.59 6.99 -20.53
C HIS A 139 3.19 7.25 -21.17
N PRO A 140 2.95 6.87 -22.44
CA PRO A 140 1.80 7.36 -23.20
C PRO A 140 0.42 6.99 -22.64
N PRO A 141 0.17 5.74 -22.17
CA PRO A 141 -1.11 5.36 -21.58
C PRO A 141 -1.50 6.27 -20.41
N PHE A 142 -0.55 6.49 -19.50
CA PHE A 142 -0.79 7.29 -18.30
C PHE A 142 -0.89 8.79 -18.62
N LYS A 143 -0.06 9.30 -19.53
CA LYS A 143 -0.14 10.69 -20.02
C LYS A 143 -1.49 10.98 -20.66
N LYS A 144 -2.01 10.06 -21.49
CA LYS A 144 -3.33 10.20 -22.12
C LYS A 144 -4.44 10.30 -21.08
N LEU A 145 -4.38 9.46 -20.05
CA LEU A 145 -5.33 9.52 -18.94
C LEU A 145 -5.25 10.87 -18.21
N ILE A 146 -4.04 11.31 -17.83
CA ILE A 146 -3.84 12.60 -17.14
C ILE A 146 -4.41 13.76 -17.97
N LYS A 147 -4.09 13.84 -19.28
CA LYS A 147 -4.57 14.89 -20.19
C LYS A 147 -6.10 14.95 -20.33
N THR A 148 -6.80 13.87 -19.99
CA THR A 148 -8.27 13.83 -20.02
C THR A 148 -8.88 14.64 -18.86
N TYR A 149 -8.16 14.76 -17.74
CA TYR A 149 -8.68 15.39 -16.51
C TYR A 149 -7.89 16.62 -16.06
N PHE A 150 -6.67 16.79 -16.56
CA PHE A 150 -5.72 17.83 -16.13
C PHE A 150 -4.97 18.43 -17.33
N ASN A 151 -4.46 19.65 -17.14
CA ASN A 151 -3.60 20.31 -18.12
C ASN A 151 -2.14 19.83 -17.99
N ASP A 152 -1.36 19.96 -19.06
CA ASP A 152 0.05 19.52 -19.11
C ASP A 152 0.94 20.17 -18.03
N ASN A 153 0.62 21.39 -17.60
CA ASN A 153 1.37 22.10 -16.57
C ASN A 153 1.00 21.68 -15.14
N ASP A 154 -0.13 21.01 -14.93
CA ASP A 154 -0.65 20.71 -13.60
C ASP A 154 0.26 19.73 -12.86
N LEU A 155 0.96 18.84 -13.58
CA LEU A 155 1.91 17.87 -13.03
C LEU A 155 3.01 18.50 -12.16
N LYS A 156 3.45 19.72 -12.50
CA LYS A 156 4.50 20.43 -11.74
C LYS A 156 4.01 20.92 -10.39
N SER A 157 2.72 21.23 -10.28
CA SER A 157 2.07 21.73 -9.06
C SER A 157 1.39 20.64 -8.23
N MET A 158 1.28 19.42 -8.77
CA MET A 158 0.58 18.32 -8.12
C MET A 158 1.43 17.62 -7.06
N ASN A 159 0.84 17.44 -5.89
CA ASN A 159 1.36 16.55 -4.85
C ASN A 159 0.76 15.16 -5.05
N VAL A 160 1.45 14.30 -5.80
CA VAL A 160 0.95 12.97 -6.23
C VAL A 160 1.95 11.86 -6.00
N LYS A 161 3.01 12.11 -5.24
CA LYS A 161 4.02 11.10 -4.93
C LYS A 161 3.92 10.61 -3.49
N GLY A 162 3.78 9.30 -3.30
CA GLY A 162 3.87 8.62 -2.02
C GLY A 162 3.64 7.12 -2.16
N ALA A 163 4.46 6.29 -1.49
CA ALA A 163 4.31 4.84 -1.59
C ALA A 163 3.05 4.33 -0.88
N SER A 164 2.63 3.13 -1.26
CA SER A 164 1.47 2.43 -0.68
C SER A 164 1.67 1.97 0.77
N GLN A 165 2.85 2.12 1.37
CA GLN A 165 3.14 1.62 2.72
C GLN A 165 2.30 2.36 3.78
N GLY A 166 1.49 1.61 4.53
CA GLY A 166 0.57 2.17 5.52
C GLY A 166 -0.52 3.07 4.93
N MET A 167 -0.71 3.04 3.62
CA MET A 167 -1.82 3.73 2.98
C MET A 167 -3.12 3.08 3.42
N PHE A 168 -4.16 3.87 3.67
CA PHE A 168 -5.47 3.34 3.98
C PHE A 168 -6.55 4.12 3.25
N MET A 169 -7.70 3.49 3.05
CA MET A 169 -8.90 4.16 2.54
C MET A 169 -10.15 3.36 2.87
N THR A 170 -11.32 4.00 2.77
CA THR A 170 -12.59 3.27 2.84
C THR A 170 -12.60 2.18 1.76
N TYR A 171 -13.22 1.04 2.07
CA TYR A 171 -13.20 -0.09 1.16
C TYR A 171 -13.94 0.20 -0.15
N ALA A 172 -15.00 1.01 -0.09
CA ALA A 172 -15.71 1.51 -1.27
C ALA A 172 -14.81 2.38 -2.16
N LEU A 173 -14.10 3.35 -1.58
CA LEU A 173 -13.16 4.20 -2.32
C LEU A 173 -12.08 3.36 -3.00
N ALA A 174 -11.56 2.32 -2.32
CA ALA A 174 -10.55 1.44 -2.90
C ALA A 174 -11.03 0.84 -4.24
N HIS A 175 -12.26 0.32 -4.30
CA HIS A 175 -12.81 -0.26 -5.54
C HIS A 175 -12.90 0.76 -6.69
N GLU A 176 -13.30 2.00 -6.38
CA GLU A 176 -13.38 3.07 -7.38
C GLU A 176 -11.98 3.43 -7.91
N LEU A 177 -11.00 3.59 -7.03
CA LEU A 177 -9.62 3.89 -7.43
C LEU A 177 -9.01 2.77 -8.27
N LEU A 178 -9.22 1.51 -7.89
CA LEU A 178 -8.69 0.37 -8.64
C LEU A 178 -9.31 0.24 -10.03
N THR A 179 -10.57 0.66 -10.21
CA THR A 179 -11.20 0.67 -11.53
C THR A 179 -10.43 1.58 -12.48
N ILE A 180 -10.09 2.79 -12.03
CA ILE A 180 -9.26 3.75 -12.79
C ILE A 180 -7.86 3.18 -13.05
N ILE A 181 -7.23 2.58 -12.04
CA ILE A 181 -5.89 1.99 -12.19
C ILE A 181 -5.91 0.83 -13.21
N LYS A 182 -6.97 0.01 -13.20
CA LYS A 182 -7.12 -1.11 -14.13
C LYS A 182 -7.21 -0.63 -15.58
N GLU A 183 -7.89 0.48 -15.85
CA GLU A 183 -7.93 1.10 -17.19
C GLU A 183 -6.52 1.47 -17.69
N VAL A 184 -5.67 2.01 -16.80
CA VAL A 184 -4.26 2.31 -17.12
C VAL A 184 -3.51 1.03 -17.44
N ILE A 185 -3.61 0.00 -16.59
CA ILE A 185 -2.90 -1.28 -16.78
C ILE A 185 -3.30 -1.92 -18.12
N THR A 186 -4.59 -2.01 -18.41
CA THR A 186 -5.08 -2.55 -19.68
C THR A 186 -4.54 -1.76 -20.87
N SER A 187 -4.50 -0.43 -20.75
CA SER A 187 -3.91 0.42 -21.80
C SER A 187 -2.41 0.17 -21.96
N CYS A 188 -1.65 0.02 -20.87
CA CYS A 188 -0.22 -0.32 -20.90
C CYS A 188 0.04 -1.65 -21.61
N GLN A 189 -0.72 -2.68 -21.25
CA GLN A 189 -0.61 -4.03 -21.84
C GLN A 189 -0.97 -4.05 -23.33
N SER A 190 -1.93 -3.23 -23.77
CA SER A 190 -2.37 -3.20 -25.17
C SER A 190 -1.33 -2.68 -26.16
N ILE A 191 -0.32 -1.92 -25.69
CA ILE A 191 0.72 -1.32 -26.52
C ILE A 191 2.14 -1.67 -26.04
N ASP A 192 2.26 -2.69 -25.19
CA ASP A 192 3.52 -3.13 -24.58
C ASP A 192 4.33 -1.98 -23.94
N SER A 193 3.64 -1.09 -23.23
CA SER A 193 4.26 0.07 -22.56
C SER A 193 4.53 -0.24 -21.10
N VAL A 194 5.79 -0.13 -20.68
CA VAL A 194 6.23 -0.38 -19.31
C VAL A 194 6.64 0.95 -18.66
N PRO A 195 6.11 1.31 -17.47
CA PRO A 195 6.52 2.52 -16.78
C PRO A 195 7.95 2.42 -16.26
N GLU A 196 8.74 3.47 -16.46
CA GLU A 196 10.12 3.57 -15.96
C GLU A 196 10.21 4.02 -14.49
N TYR A 197 9.07 4.04 -13.80
CA TYR A 197 8.89 4.57 -12.47
C TYR A 197 8.00 3.66 -11.64
N ASN A 198 8.14 3.73 -10.31
CA ASN A 198 7.36 2.87 -9.42
C ASN A 198 5.89 3.32 -9.46
N THR A 199 5.01 2.43 -9.88
CA THR A 199 3.60 2.78 -10.11
C THR A 199 2.84 2.97 -8.80
N GLU A 200 3.19 2.21 -7.77
CA GLU A 200 2.59 2.30 -6.44
C GLU A 200 2.84 3.65 -5.76
N ASP A 201 3.89 4.36 -6.18
CA ASP A 201 4.26 5.67 -5.64
C ASP A 201 3.39 6.79 -6.18
N ILE A 202 2.58 6.56 -7.23
CA ILE A 202 1.87 7.65 -7.91
C ILE A 202 0.45 7.31 -8.34
N TRP A 203 0.19 6.08 -8.78
CA TRP A 203 -1.05 5.75 -9.47
C TRP A 203 -2.27 5.86 -8.56
N PHE A 204 -2.14 5.51 -7.28
CA PHE A 204 -3.26 5.68 -6.34
C PHE A 204 -3.59 7.16 -6.10
N GLN A 205 -2.59 8.04 -5.99
CA GLN A 205 -2.82 9.47 -5.78
C GLN A 205 -3.44 10.11 -7.02
N PHE A 206 -2.98 9.72 -8.22
CA PHE A 206 -3.62 10.18 -9.45
C PHE A 206 -5.03 9.65 -9.60
N ALA A 207 -5.28 8.37 -9.31
CA ALA A 207 -6.62 7.80 -9.37
C ALA A 207 -7.57 8.57 -8.45
N LEU A 208 -7.11 8.95 -7.24
CA LEU A 208 -7.88 9.78 -6.32
C LEU A 208 -8.19 11.15 -6.92
N LEU A 209 -7.20 11.87 -7.45
CA LEU A 209 -7.43 13.19 -8.05
C LEU A 209 -8.36 13.11 -9.28
N ILE A 210 -8.23 12.07 -10.10
CA ILE A 210 -9.12 11.83 -11.24
C ILE A 210 -10.55 11.60 -10.75
N LEU A 211 -10.72 10.77 -9.71
CA LEU A 211 -12.03 10.50 -9.14
C LEU A 211 -12.68 11.77 -8.60
N GLU A 212 -11.94 12.58 -7.84
CA GLU A 212 -12.43 13.89 -7.34
C GLU A 212 -12.85 14.82 -8.47
N LYS A 213 -12.11 14.85 -9.58
CA LYS A 213 -12.49 15.61 -10.77
C LYS A 213 -13.73 15.07 -11.47
N LYS A 214 -13.92 13.75 -11.51
CA LYS A 214 -15.07 13.10 -12.15
C LYS A 214 -16.37 13.29 -11.36
N THR A 215 -16.27 13.35 -10.03
CA THR A 215 -17.44 13.38 -9.14
C THR A 215 -17.72 14.76 -8.54
N ASP A 216 -16.82 15.73 -8.76
CA ASP A 216 -16.81 17.04 -8.08
C ASP A 216 -16.86 16.91 -6.54
N HIS A 217 -16.32 15.81 -6.03
CA HIS A 217 -16.25 15.50 -4.60
C HIS A 217 -14.81 15.62 -4.12
N VAL A 218 -14.60 16.21 -2.95
CA VAL A 218 -13.29 16.29 -2.30
C VAL A 218 -13.28 15.34 -1.11
N PHE A 219 -12.42 14.33 -1.17
CA PHE A 219 -12.29 13.35 -0.09
C PHE A 219 -11.52 13.93 1.09
N ASN A 220 -11.87 13.51 2.31
CA ASN A 220 -11.15 13.88 3.51
C ASN A 220 -9.85 13.06 3.61
N LYS A 221 -8.72 13.75 3.47
CA LYS A 221 -7.38 13.14 3.32
C LYS A 221 -6.53 13.32 4.58
N THR A 222 -5.63 12.38 4.80
CA THR A 222 -4.56 12.49 5.79
C THR A 222 -3.29 11.74 5.36
N SER A 223 -2.28 11.68 6.21
CA SER A 223 -1.06 10.90 6.00
C SER A 223 -1.23 9.40 6.27
N THR A 224 -0.25 8.60 5.83
CA THR A 224 -0.21 7.14 6.05
C THR A 224 -0.11 6.77 7.54
N LEU A 225 -0.40 5.50 7.85
CA LEU A 225 -0.30 4.92 9.21
C LEU A 225 1.14 4.55 9.61
N THR A 226 2.07 4.63 8.67
CA THR A 226 3.48 4.26 8.83
C THR A 226 4.38 5.50 8.65
N TYR A 227 5.61 5.41 9.17
CA TYR A 227 6.71 6.32 8.86
C TYR A 227 7.69 5.63 7.89
N MET A 228 7.79 6.08 6.64
CA MET A 228 8.65 5.45 5.59
C MET A 228 10.06 6.06 5.33
N PRO A 229 11.19 5.39 5.58
CA PRO A 229 12.53 6.00 5.50
C PRO A 229 12.86 6.63 4.17
N TRP A 230 13.57 7.77 4.19
CA TRP A 230 14.45 8.11 3.07
C TRP A 230 15.81 7.39 3.20
N GLU A 231 16.31 7.16 4.43
CA GLU A 231 17.54 6.41 4.68
C GLU A 231 17.26 4.95 5.09
N ARG A 232 17.40 4.02 4.15
CA ARG A 232 17.06 2.59 4.31
C ARG A 232 18.01 1.76 5.19
N LYS A 233 19.01 2.38 5.82
CA LYS A 233 20.12 1.67 6.51
C LYS A 233 20.10 1.74 8.02
N LEU A 234 19.24 2.54 8.63
CA LEU A 234 19.26 2.72 10.08
C LEU A 234 18.47 1.58 10.77
N GLN A 235 18.78 1.25 12.05
CA GLN A 235 18.00 0.36 12.96
C GLN A 235 17.37 1.13 14.16
N TRP A 236 16.07 0.95 14.46
CA TRP A 236 15.44 1.55 15.66
C TRP A 236 15.90 0.82 16.91
N THR A 237 16.29 1.55 17.95
CA THR A 237 16.46 0.98 19.29
C THR A 237 15.10 0.63 19.88
N ASN A 238 15.07 -0.31 20.84
CA ASN A 238 13.85 -0.63 21.58
C ASN A 238 13.23 0.63 22.24
N GLU A 239 14.06 1.55 22.72
CA GLU A 239 13.60 2.83 23.27
C GLU A 239 12.89 3.72 22.23
N GLN A 240 13.40 3.78 21.00
CA GLN A 240 12.76 4.53 19.91
C GLN A 240 11.41 3.92 19.50
N ILE A 241 11.32 2.59 19.48
CA ILE A 241 10.07 1.87 19.23
C ILE A 241 9.04 2.21 20.31
N GLU A 242 9.43 2.09 21.58
CA GLU A 242 8.52 2.37 22.70
C GLU A 242 8.14 3.85 22.78
N SER A 243 9.06 4.77 22.43
CA SER A 243 8.75 6.20 22.34
C SER A 243 7.73 6.48 21.23
N ALA A 244 7.93 5.90 20.03
CA ALA A 244 6.97 6.04 18.94
C ALA A 244 5.60 5.43 19.28
N LYS A 245 5.56 4.29 19.98
CA LYS A 245 4.31 3.71 20.52
C LYS A 245 3.58 4.67 21.45
N ARG A 246 4.32 5.45 22.24
CA ARG A 246 3.75 6.51 23.11
C ARG A 246 3.43 7.80 22.36
N GLY A 247 3.78 7.91 21.08
CA GLY A 247 3.64 9.14 20.28
C GLY A 247 4.70 10.19 20.59
N GLU A 248 5.76 9.82 21.28
CA GLU A 248 6.87 10.69 21.70
C GLU A 248 8.01 10.65 20.66
N ASN A 249 8.65 11.81 20.42
CA ASN A 249 9.89 11.92 19.66
C ASN A 249 9.90 11.13 18.34
N ILE A 250 8.81 11.19 17.59
CA ILE A 250 8.71 10.50 16.29
C ILE A 250 9.80 11.06 15.38
N PRO A 251 10.88 10.31 15.10
CA PRO A 251 11.99 10.85 14.37
C PRO A 251 11.56 11.12 12.93
N VAL A 252 12.09 12.20 12.35
CA VAL A 252 11.92 12.51 10.92
C VAL A 252 12.53 11.41 10.03
N ASN A 253 13.41 10.57 10.61
CA ASN A 253 14.13 9.46 9.98
C ASN A 253 13.59 8.09 10.43
N LYS A 254 13.51 7.15 9.48
CA LYS A 254 12.51 6.06 9.51
C LYS A 254 13.17 4.70 9.09
N PHE A 255 12.56 3.51 9.31
CA PHE A 255 13.32 2.22 9.40
C PHE A 255 12.61 0.97 8.83
N ILE A 256 13.35 -0.14 8.57
CA ILE A 256 12.88 -1.43 7.99
C ILE A 256 12.63 -2.47 9.10
N ILE A 257 11.51 -3.22 9.06
CA ILE A 257 11.19 -4.27 10.08
C ILE A 257 12.29 -5.32 10.24
N ASN A 258 12.88 -5.81 9.14
CA ASN A 258 13.84 -6.91 9.16
C ASN A 258 15.19 -6.56 9.79
N SER A 259 15.48 -5.27 10.03
CA SER A 259 16.70 -4.83 10.71
C SER A 259 16.49 -4.55 12.20
N ILE A 260 15.27 -4.74 12.74
CA ILE A 260 14.98 -4.61 14.17
C ILE A 260 15.32 -5.94 14.86
N THR A 261 16.47 -5.97 15.52
CA THR A 261 16.83 -7.02 16.48
C THR A 261 16.12 -6.71 17.79
N LEU A 262 15.20 -7.58 18.24
CA LEU A 262 14.56 -7.50 19.55
C LEU A 262 15.45 -8.12 20.62
#